data_AF-A0A960U286-F1
#
_entry.id   AF-A0A960U286-F1
#
_cell.length_a   1.000
_cell.length_b   1.000
_cell.length_c   1.000
_cell.angle_alpha   90.00
_cell.angle_beta   90.00
_cell.angle_gamma   90.00
#
_symmetry.space_group_name_H-M   'P 1'
#
loop_
_entity.id
_entity.type
_entity.pdbx_description
1 polymer ?
#
loop_
_entity_poly.entity_id
_entity_poly.type
_entity_poly.pdbx_seq_one_letter_code
_entity_poly.pdbx_strand_id
1 'polypeptide(L)'
;MRRFLFKVYGFKLLEDFIPVYPIYIVMFTDHGLSPMDIALTFTAWSLSLILLELPSGVLADRYSRRKVMLFGMSLQILAMVTWMFYKTFWGF
;
A
#
# COMPACT_ATOMS: atom_id res chain seq x y z
N MET A 1 8.79 -28.24 3.47
CA MET A 1 9.45 -26.93 3.31
C MET A 1 9.30 -26.30 1.92
N ARG A 2 9.78 -26.92 0.83
CA ARG A 2 9.83 -26.30 -0.53
C ARG A 2 8.51 -25.72 -1.05
N ARG A 3 7.39 -26.46 -0.95
CA ARG A 3 6.06 -25.98 -1.37
C ARG A 3 5.55 -24.78 -0.56
N PHE A 4 5.95 -24.67 0.71
CA PHE A 4 5.58 -23.55 1.57
C PHE A 4 6.36 -22.29 1.18
N LEU A 5 7.68 -22.42 1.04
CA LEU A 5 8.55 -21.33 0.59
C LEU A 5 8.13 -20.80 -0.78
N PHE A 6 7.81 -21.68 -1.72
CA PHE A 6 7.33 -21.27 -3.05
C PHE A 6 6.06 -20.41 -2.97
N LYS A 7 5.10 -20.77 -2.11
CA LYS A 7 3.88 -19.99 -1.90
C LYS A 7 4.17 -18.62 -1.27
N VAL A 8 5.07 -18.56 -0.29
CA VAL A 8 5.45 -17.31 0.38
C VAL A 8 6.21 -16.39 -0.57
N TYR A 9 7.17 -16.92 -1.34
CA TYR A 9 7.89 -16.11 -2.33
C TYR A 9 7.00 -15.65 -3.47
N GLY A 10 6.09 -16.51 -3.96
CA GLY A 10 5.11 -16.10 -4.96
C GLY A 10 4.19 -15.00 -4.45
N PHE A 11 3.74 -15.10 -3.20
CA PHE A 11 2.96 -14.06 -2.55
C PHE A 11 3.72 -12.73 -2.43
N LYS A 12 4.94 -12.76 -1.88
CA LYS A 12 5.78 -11.55 -1.75
C LYS A 12 6.09 -10.92 -3.10
N LEU A 13 6.35 -11.73 -4.12
CA LEU A 13 6.59 -11.22 -5.47
C LEU A 13 5.37 -10.46 -5.98
N LEU A 14 4.16 -10.97 -5.79
CA LEU A 14 2.94 -10.27 -6.20
C LEU A 14 2.68 -9.00 -5.37
N GLU A 15 3.07 -8.98 -4.10
CA GLU A 15 2.91 -7.85 -3.19
C GLU A 15 3.91 -6.72 -3.51
N ASP A 16 5.18 -7.05 -3.74
CA ASP A 16 6.26 -6.08 -3.95
C ASP A 16 6.39 -5.63 -5.42
N PHE A 17 5.83 -6.39 -6.38
CA PHE A 17 5.91 -6.07 -7.80
C PHE A 17 4.90 -5.00 -8.21
N ILE A 18 5.27 -3.74 -7.95
CA ILE A 18 4.47 -2.56 -8.30
C ILE A 18 5.25 -1.71 -9.32
N PRO A 19 4.97 -1.82 -10.63
CA PRO A 19 5.70 -1.11 -11.69
C PRO A 19 5.62 0.41 -11.63
N VAL A 20 4.65 0.96 -10.88
CA VAL A 20 4.45 2.40 -10.74
C VAL A 20 5.51 3.04 -9.83
N TYR A 21 6.13 2.28 -8.90
CA TYR A 21 7.12 2.82 -7.96
C TYR A 21 8.23 3.69 -8.60
N PRO A 22 8.93 3.24 -9.65
CA PRO A 22 9.99 4.04 -10.27
C PRO A 22 9.51 5.34 -10.93
N ILE A 23 8.22 5.44 -11.28
CA ILE A 23 7.67 6.60 -11.99
C ILE A 23 6.78 7.49 -11.10
N TYR A 24 6.59 7.18 -9.81
CA TYR A 24 5.68 7.94 -8.94
C TYR A 24 5.97 9.43 -8.89
N ILE A 25 7.24 9.78 -8.66
CA ILE A 25 7.63 11.19 -8.51
C ILE A 25 7.37 11.94 -9.80
N VAL A 26 7.77 11.35 -10.94
CA VAL A 26 7.55 11.94 -12.28
C VAL A 26 6.06 12.10 -12.54
N MET A 27 5.26 11.09 -12.22
CA MET A 27 3.80 11.13 -12.38
C MET A 27 3.17 12.26 -11.55
N PHE A 28 3.57 12.42 -10.28
CA PHE A 28 3.01 13.49 -9.44
C PHE A 28 3.43 14.88 -9.92
N THR A 29 4.68 15.04 -10.36
CA THR A 29 5.13 16.31 -10.94
C THR A 29 4.42 16.65 -12.25
N ASP A 30 4.09 15.65 -13.07
CA ASP A 30 3.31 15.84 -14.32
C ASP A 30 1.87 16.28 -14.03
N HIS A 31 1.30 15.89 -12.89
CA HIS A 31 -0.01 16.34 -12.42
C HIS A 31 0.06 17.70 -11.69
N GLY A 32 1.22 18.35 -11.68
CA GLY A 32 1.41 19.70 -11.12
C GLY A 32 1.57 19.75 -9.60
N LEU A 33 1.82 18.63 -8.92
CA LEU A 33 2.10 18.64 -7.48
C LEU A 33 3.45 19.30 -7.21
N SER A 34 3.50 20.16 -6.19
CA SER A 34 4.77 20.71 -5.72
C SER A 34 5.58 19.65 -4.96
N PRO A 35 6.91 19.81 -4.82
CA PRO A 35 7.72 18.91 -3.99
C PRO A 35 7.22 18.80 -2.54
N MET A 36 6.61 19.87 -2.01
CA MET A 36 6.03 19.87 -0.66
C MET A 36 4.77 18.99 -0.59
N ASP A 37 3.91 19.06 -1.61
CA ASP A 37 2.70 18.24 -1.68
C ASP A 37 3.05 16.75 -1.74
N ILE A 38 4.04 16.41 -2.58
CA ILE A 38 4.56 15.04 -2.67
C ILE A 38 5.09 14.57 -1.31
N ALA A 39 5.87 15.41 -0.63
CA ALA A 39 6.39 15.09 0.71
C ALA A 39 5.26 14.89 1.74
N LEU A 40 4.19 15.69 1.68
CA LEU A 40 3.02 15.55 2.55
C LEU A 40 2.29 14.24 2.30
N THR A 41 2.08 13.83 1.04
CA THR A 41 1.46 12.54 0.71
C THR A 41 2.29 11.37 1.27
N PHE A 42 3.62 11.37 1.09
CA PHE A 42 4.49 10.33 1.65
C PHE A 42 4.51 10.34 3.18
N THR A 43 4.40 11.53 3.79
CA THR A 43 4.28 11.67 5.25
C THR A 43 2.97 11.08 5.76
N ALA A 44 1.85 11.37 5.10
CA ALA A 44 0.54 10.82 5.45
C ALA A 44 0.51 9.29 5.27
N TRP A 45 1.13 8.76 4.21
CA TRP A 45 1.32 7.32 4.05
C TRP A 45 2.16 6.74 5.19
N SER A 46 3.31 7.33 5.50
CA SER A 46 4.18 6.84 6.59
C SER A 46 3.47 6.86 7.95
N LEU A 47 2.72 7.92 8.26
CA LEU A 47 1.94 8.04 9.48
C LEU A 47 0.83 6.99 9.56
N SER A 48 0.09 6.76 8.47
CA SER A 48 -0.96 5.74 8.44
C SER A 48 -0.39 4.32 8.62
N LEU A 49 0.80 4.02 8.09
CA LEU A 49 1.49 2.76 8.38
C LEU A 49 1.78 2.60 9.88
N ILE A 50 2.42 3.58 10.50
CA ILE A 50 2.77 3.54 11.93
C ILE A 50 1.52 3.40 12.80
N LEU A 51 0.48 4.18 12.50
CA LEU A 51 -0.77 4.17 13.27
C LEU A 51 -1.51 2.84 13.14
N LEU A 52 -1.44 2.16 11.98
CA LEU A 52 -2.15 0.92 11.73
C LEU A 52 -1.33 -0.34 12.02
N GLU A 53 -0.02 -0.23 12.21
CA GLU A 53 0.86 -1.36 12.54
C GLU A 53 0.45 -2.03 13.86
N LEU A 54 0.30 -1.24 14.93
CA LEU A 54 -0.12 -1.74 16.24
C LEU A 54 -1.56 -2.34 16.23
N PRO A 55 -2.59 -1.62 15.76
CA PRO A 55 -3.95 -2.16 15.67
C PRO A 55 -4.05 -3.41 14.80
N SER A 56 -3.35 -3.45 13.65
CA SER A 56 -3.38 -4.61 12.76
C SER A 56 -2.73 -5.84 13.41
N GLY A 57 -1.67 -5.66 14.18
CA GLY A 57 -1.08 -6.72 15.00
C GLY A 57 -2.05 -7.30 16.02
N VAL A 58 -2.71 -6.43 16.80
CA VAL A 58 -3.73 -6.85 17.78
C VAL A 58 -4.91 -7.55 17.11
N LEU A 59 -5.37 -7.04 15.96
CA LEU A 59 -6.42 -7.67 15.16
C LEU A 59 -5.99 -9.05 14.65
N ALA A 60 -4.74 -9.21 14.20
CA ALA A 60 -4.21 -10.47 13.70
C ALA A 60 -4.03 -11.53 14.79
N ASP A 61 -3.83 -11.12 16.04
CA ASP A 61 -3.78 -12.04 17.19
C ASP A 61 -5.16 -12.37 17.75
N ARG A 62 -6.13 -11.45 17.66
CA ARG A 62 -7.52 -11.68 18.13
C ARG A 62 -8.37 -12.44 17.12
N TYR A 63 -8.15 -12.24 15.82
CA TYR A 63 -8.89 -12.88 14.74
C TYR A 63 -8.01 -13.84 13.94
N SER A 64 -8.60 -14.58 12.98
CA SER A 64 -7.80 -15.42 12.08
C SER A 64 -6.85 -14.54 11.26
N ARG A 65 -5.54 -14.74 11.44
CA ARG A 65 -4.46 -14.07 10.67
C ARG A 65 -4.74 -14.01 9.17
N ARG A 66 -5.27 -15.10 8.59
CA ARG A 66 -5.63 -15.18 7.17
C ARG A 66 -6.70 -14.16 6.77
N LYS A 67 -7.73 -13.95 7.60
CA LYS A 67 -8.80 -12.99 7.30
C LYS A 67 -8.29 -11.55 7.39
N VAL A 68 -7.45 -11.27 8.37
CA VAL A 68 -6.84 -9.93 8.55
C VAL A 68 -5.93 -9.59 7.37
N MET A 69 -5.10 -10.54 6.91
CA MET A 69 -4.30 -10.35 5.69
C MET A 69 -5.16 -10.10 4.45
N LEU A 70 -6.20 -10.93 4.22
CA LEU A 70 -7.09 -10.74 3.06
C LEU A 70 -7.81 -9.39 3.10
N PHE A 71 -8.18 -8.92 4.29
CA PHE A 71 -8.79 -7.60 4.48
C PHE A 71 -7.82 -6.46 4.12
N GLY A 72 -6.58 -6.52 4.62
CA GLY A 72 -5.54 -5.55 4.27
C GLY A 72 -5.26 -5.51 2.77
N MET A 73 -5.16 -6.67 2.12
CA MET A 73 -4.97 -6.74 0.66
C MET A 73 -6.17 -6.17 -0.11
N SER A 74 -7.39 -6.39 0.37
CA SER A 74 -8.60 -5.82 -0.24
C SER A 74 -8.61 -4.30 -0.14
N LEU A 75 -8.19 -3.73 1.00
CA LEU A 75 -8.02 -2.28 1.17
C LEU A 75 -6.97 -1.72 0.23
N GLN A 76 -5.84 -2.42 0.05
CA GLN A 76 -4.79 -2.00 -0.89
C GLN A 76 -5.29 -1.97 -2.34
N ILE A 77 -6.07 -2.98 -2.75
CA ILE A 77 -6.70 -2.99 -4.09
C ILE A 77 -7.64 -1.79 -4.25
N LEU A 78 -8.50 -1.53 -3.25
CA LEU A 78 -9.40 -0.38 -3.28
C LEU A 78 -8.64 0.94 -3.37
N ALA A 79 -7.55 1.10 -2.62
CA ALA A 79 -6.69 2.28 -2.68
C ALA A 79 -6.07 2.49 -4.07
N MET A 80 -5.56 1.42 -4.68
CA MET A 80 -5.02 1.47 -6.05
C MET A 80 -6.10 1.81 -7.09
N VAL A 81 -7.31 1.27 -6.92
CA VAL A 81 -8.45 1.58 -7.79
C VAL A 81 -8.86 3.05 -7.62
N THR A 82 -8.90 3.58 -6.40
CA THR A 82 -9.20 5.00 -6.18
C THR A 82 -8.15 5.92 -6.81
N TRP A 83 -6.86 5.56 -6.73
CA TRP A 83 -5.76 6.28 -7.41
C TRP A 83 -5.90 6.31 -8.92
N MET A 84 -6.52 5.30 -9.54
CA MET A 84 -6.77 5.31 -10.99
C MET A 84 -7.77 6.40 -11.40
N PHE A 85 -8.76 6.68 -10.56
CA PHE A 85 -9.85 7.63 -10.87
C PHE A 85 -9.58 9.04 -10.34
N TYR A 86 -8.92 9.18 -9.19
CA TYR A 86 -8.66 10.46 -8.55
C TYR A 86 -7.16 10.80 -8.61
N LYS A 87 -6.76 11.46 -9.69
CA LYS A 87 -5.37 11.90 -9.92
C LYS A 87 -5.15 13.36 -9.47
N THR A 88 -5.68 13.69 -8.29
CA THR A 88 -5.56 14.99 -7.65
C THR A 88 -4.86 14.83 -6.30
N PHE A 89 -4.35 15.91 -5.71
CA PHE A 89 -3.68 15.88 -4.40
C PHE A 89 -4.47 15.11 -3.32
N TRP A 90 -5.80 15.24 -3.30
CA TRP A 90 -6.67 14.53 -2.36
C TRP A 90 -6.89 13.05 -2.70
N GLY A 91 -6.68 12.70 -3.97
CA GLY A 91 -6.71 11.33 -4.42
C GLY A 91 -5.42 10.58 -4.10
N PHE A 92 -4.28 11.28 -4.04
CA PHE A 92 -2.96 10.74 -3.73
C PHE A 92 -2.73 10.56 -2.22
#